data_AF-A0A4S2CY60-F1
#
_entry.id   AF-A0A4S2CY60-F1
#
_cell.length_a   1.000
_cell.length_b   1.000
_cell.length_c   1.000
_cell.angle_alpha   90.00
_cell.angle_beta   90.00
_cell.angle_gamma   90.00
#
_symmetry.space_group_name_H-M   'P 1'
#
loop_
_entity.id
_entity.type
_entity.pdbx_description
1 polymer ?
#
loop_
_entity_poly.entity_id
_entity_poly.type
_entity_poly.pdbx_seq_one_letter_code
_entity_poly.pdbx_strand_id
1 'polypeptide(L)'
;MRRQWMVMGDLTSSSGRVITGSPFTDIEGLAVARVGDRAACPLHDGIFPIVQGDPTLLIDGQPVALHGHRIACGCQLLSTRQTLVYVEDDLGESRSAAPAVPPVAAPFDKPAVCLPCLLAAAFNGSPLLARA
;
A
#
# COMPACT_ATOMS: atom_id res chain seq x y z
N MET A 1 2.55 7.42 -17.14
CA MET A 1 2.98 6.13 -17.77
C MET A 1 1.73 5.28 -17.93
N ARG A 2 1.57 4.56 -19.04
CA ARG A 2 0.39 3.68 -19.21
C ARG A 2 0.50 2.45 -18.31
N ARG A 3 -0.53 2.17 -17.51
CA ARG A 3 -0.64 0.95 -16.70
C ARG A 3 -1.81 0.12 -17.19
N GLN A 4 -1.53 -1.10 -17.59
CA GLN A 4 -2.53 -2.02 -18.09
C GLN A 4 -3.38 -2.58 -16.94
N TRP A 5 -4.63 -2.91 -17.23
CA TRP A 5 -5.49 -3.63 -16.28
C TRP A 5 -5.08 -5.09 -16.18
N MET A 6 -5.18 -5.66 -14.98
CA MET A 6 -4.87 -7.06 -14.77
C MET A 6 -6.13 -7.91 -14.99
N VAL A 7 -5.97 -9.07 -15.62
CA VAL A 7 -7.05 -10.04 -15.87
C VAL A 7 -6.69 -11.42 -15.35
N MET A 8 -7.70 -12.30 -15.26
CA MET A 8 -7.53 -13.68 -14.86
C MET A 8 -6.51 -14.40 -15.76
N GLY A 9 -5.54 -15.04 -15.10
CA GLY A 9 -4.45 -15.79 -15.73
C GLY A 9 -3.27 -14.95 -16.21
N ASP A 10 -3.23 -13.65 -15.90
CA ASP A 10 -2.00 -12.88 -16.00
C ASP A 10 -0.91 -13.41 -15.07
N LEU A 11 0.33 -13.19 -15.48
CA LEU A 11 1.49 -13.64 -14.73
C LEU A 11 1.81 -12.73 -13.55
N THR A 12 2.54 -13.30 -12.60
CA THR A 12 3.16 -12.59 -11.49
C THR A 12 4.67 -12.64 -11.64
N SER A 13 5.39 -11.70 -11.03
CA SER A 13 6.87 -11.70 -11.02
C SER A 13 7.45 -13.00 -10.46
N SER A 14 6.71 -13.70 -9.60
CA SER A 14 7.05 -14.99 -9.01
C SER A 14 6.67 -16.20 -9.87
N SER A 15 6.57 -16.07 -11.20
CA SER A 15 6.13 -17.10 -12.15
C SER A 15 4.75 -17.74 -11.86
N GLY A 16 3.99 -17.13 -10.97
CA GLY A 16 2.61 -17.48 -10.63
C GLY A 16 1.60 -16.82 -11.54
N ARG A 17 0.31 -17.00 -11.23
CA ARG A 17 -0.80 -16.52 -12.07
C ARG A 17 -2.01 -16.10 -11.26
N VAL A 18 -2.75 -15.11 -11.76
CA VAL A 18 -4.04 -14.68 -11.20
C VAL A 18 -5.09 -15.77 -11.45
N ILE A 19 -5.83 -16.17 -10.42
CA ILE A 19 -6.76 -17.30 -10.48
C ILE A 19 -8.24 -16.89 -10.38
N THR A 20 -8.54 -15.74 -9.77
CA THR A 20 -9.90 -15.20 -9.69
C THR A 20 -9.96 -13.79 -10.26
N GLY A 21 -11.16 -13.36 -10.63
CA GLY A 21 -11.47 -12.02 -11.10
C GLY A 21 -12.94 -11.68 -10.84
N SER A 22 -13.39 -10.55 -11.36
CA SER A 22 -14.80 -10.16 -11.33
C SER A 22 -15.70 -11.17 -12.05
N PRO A 23 -16.85 -11.54 -11.45
CA PRO A 23 -17.84 -12.39 -12.12
C PRO A 23 -18.74 -11.61 -13.10
N PHE A 24 -18.74 -10.28 -13.05
CA PHE A 24 -19.64 -9.43 -13.85
C PHE A 24 -18.93 -8.65 -14.94
N THR A 25 -17.64 -8.38 -14.76
CA THR A 25 -16.85 -7.58 -15.68
C THR A 25 -15.67 -8.37 -16.23
N ASP A 26 -15.67 -8.54 -17.54
CA ASP A 26 -14.59 -9.16 -18.29
C ASP A 26 -14.05 -8.22 -19.38
N ILE A 27 -12.79 -8.44 -19.75
CA ILE A 27 -12.13 -7.82 -20.89
C ILE A 27 -11.78 -8.96 -21.84
N GLU A 28 -12.39 -8.95 -23.03
CA GLU A 28 -12.21 -10.00 -24.03
C GLU A 28 -12.52 -11.42 -23.50
N GLY A 29 -13.52 -11.55 -22.62
CA GLY A 29 -13.88 -12.82 -21.98
C GLY A 29 -12.96 -13.22 -20.83
N LEU A 30 -11.99 -12.39 -20.45
CA LEU A 30 -11.13 -12.58 -19.28
C LEU A 30 -11.59 -11.71 -18.12
N ALA A 31 -11.98 -12.34 -17.02
CA ALA A 31 -12.43 -11.65 -15.82
C ALA A 31 -11.37 -10.66 -15.29
N VAL A 32 -11.78 -9.43 -14.98
CA VAL A 32 -10.88 -8.37 -14.49
C VAL A 32 -10.45 -8.66 -13.05
N ALA A 33 -9.16 -8.54 -12.76
CA ALA A 33 -8.63 -8.71 -11.42
C ALA A 33 -8.75 -7.41 -10.60
N ARG A 34 -9.25 -7.52 -9.38
CA ARG A 34 -9.49 -6.43 -8.44
C ARG A 34 -8.78 -6.70 -7.11
N VAL A 35 -8.75 -5.70 -6.23
CA VAL A 35 -8.26 -5.90 -4.86
C VAL A 35 -9.13 -6.92 -4.13
N GLY A 36 -8.49 -7.92 -3.53
CA GLY A 36 -9.14 -9.06 -2.91
C GLY A 36 -9.19 -10.30 -3.79
N ASP A 37 -8.97 -10.18 -5.10
CA ASP A 37 -8.82 -11.35 -5.98
C ASP A 37 -7.55 -12.13 -5.66
N ARG A 38 -7.58 -13.42 -5.96
CA ARG A 38 -6.55 -14.39 -5.58
C ARG A 38 -5.57 -14.61 -6.72
N ALA A 39 -4.30 -14.70 -6.36
CA ALA A 39 -3.21 -15.08 -7.25
C ALA A 39 -2.41 -16.23 -6.63
N ALA A 40 -2.12 -17.24 -7.44
CA ALA A 40 -1.25 -18.35 -7.06
C ALA A 40 0.21 -17.93 -7.23
N CYS A 41 1.00 -18.10 -6.19
CA CYS A 41 2.43 -17.77 -6.17
C CYS A 41 3.24 -19.05 -5.89
N PRO A 42 3.91 -19.64 -6.89
CA PRO A 42 4.72 -20.84 -6.70
C PRO A 42 6.01 -20.57 -5.90
N LEU A 43 6.48 -19.32 -5.86
CA LEU A 43 7.66 -18.93 -5.07
C LEU A 43 7.41 -19.02 -3.56
N HIS A 44 6.18 -18.70 -3.12
CA HIS A 44 5.78 -18.71 -1.70
C HIS A 44 4.82 -19.86 -1.38
N ASP A 45 4.69 -20.83 -2.29
CA ASP A 45 3.82 -22.01 -2.24
C ASP A 45 2.42 -21.74 -1.66
N GLY A 46 1.68 -20.82 -2.28
CA GLY A 46 0.39 -20.42 -1.74
C GLY A 46 -0.47 -19.56 -2.66
N ILE A 47 -1.68 -19.32 -2.20
CA ILE A 47 -2.65 -18.42 -2.84
C ILE A 47 -2.77 -17.16 -2.00
N PHE A 48 -2.46 -16.02 -2.60
CA PHE A 48 -2.42 -14.74 -1.92
C PHE A 48 -3.37 -13.74 -2.57
N PRO A 49 -4.05 -12.90 -1.79
CA PRO A 49 -4.92 -11.87 -2.33
C PRO A 49 -4.11 -10.69 -2.88
N ILE A 50 -4.64 -10.03 -3.91
CA ILE A 50 -4.14 -8.75 -4.41
C ILE A 50 -4.50 -7.67 -3.40
N VAL A 51 -3.50 -6.94 -2.90
CA VAL A 51 -3.67 -5.93 -1.84
C VAL A 51 -3.61 -4.50 -2.35
N GLN A 52 -3.17 -4.31 -3.59
CA GLN A 52 -3.00 -3.00 -4.19
C GLN A 52 -3.85 -2.87 -5.46
N GLY A 53 -4.55 -1.74 -5.57
CA GLY A 53 -5.42 -1.38 -6.69
C GLY A 53 -5.51 0.13 -6.82
N ASP A 54 -6.08 0.57 -7.93
CA ASP A 54 -6.34 1.98 -8.16
C ASP A 54 -7.70 2.38 -7.55
N PRO A 55 -7.74 3.33 -6.59
CA PRO A 55 -8.97 3.73 -5.92
C PRO A 55 -9.90 4.59 -6.81
N THR A 56 -9.41 5.14 -7.92
CA THR A 56 -10.21 5.92 -8.86
C THR A 56 -11.01 5.04 -9.80
N LEU A 57 -10.59 3.79 -9.98
CA LEU A 57 -11.21 2.80 -10.86
C LEU A 57 -11.83 1.68 -10.04
N LEU A 58 -13.12 1.82 -9.78
CA LEU A 58 -13.91 0.87 -9.00
C LEU A 58 -14.73 -0.03 -9.92
N ILE A 59 -14.48 -1.33 -9.87
CA ILE A 59 -15.30 -2.36 -10.52
C ILE A 59 -15.99 -3.18 -9.45
N ASP A 60 -17.32 -3.22 -9.52
CA ASP A 60 -18.19 -3.87 -8.52
C ASP A 60 -17.91 -3.39 -7.08
N GLY A 61 -17.53 -2.11 -6.93
CA GLY A 61 -17.20 -1.51 -5.65
C GLY A 61 -15.79 -1.84 -5.12
N GLN A 62 -14.96 -2.55 -5.88
CA GLN A 62 -13.57 -2.85 -5.52
C GLN A 62 -12.58 -2.18 -6.49
N PRO A 63 -11.44 -1.68 -5.99
CA PRO A 63 -10.43 -1.05 -6.84
C PRO A 63 -9.78 -2.06 -7.78
N VAL A 64 -9.59 -1.66 -9.04
CA VAL A 64 -9.01 -2.51 -10.09
C VAL A 64 -7.50 -2.69 -9.87
N ALA A 65 -7.01 -3.91 -10.11
CA ALA A 65 -5.60 -4.19 -10.09
C ALA A 65 -4.95 -3.80 -11.42
N LEU A 66 -3.88 -3.00 -11.38
CA LEU A 66 -3.10 -2.58 -12.54
C LEU A 66 -1.73 -3.27 -12.58
N HIS A 67 -1.09 -3.20 -13.73
CA HIS A 67 0.27 -3.65 -13.94
C HIS A 67 1.23 -3.02 -12.92
N GLY A 68 2.06 -3.85 -12.29
CA GLY A 68 3.04 -3.44 -11.27
C GLY A 68 2.49 -3.38 -9.85
N HIS A 69 1.19 -3.62 -9.63
CA HIS A 69 0.62 -3.71 -8.29
C HIS A 69 1.05 -4.96 -7.53
N ARG A 70 1.01 -4.84 -6.20
CA ARG A 70 1.49 -5.86 -5.27
C ARG A 70 0.39 -6.80 -4.79
N ILE A 71 0.81 -8.04 -4.60
CA ILE A 71 0.07 -9.12 -3.96
C ILE A 71 0.49 -9.18 -2.48
N ALA A 72 -0.32 -9.76 -1.60
CA ALA A 72 0.02 -9.92 -0.17
C ALA A 72 1.36 -10.63 0.08
N CYS A 73 1.80 -11.51 -0.81
CA CYS A 73 3.12 -12.15 -0.74
C CYS A 73 4.29 -11.22 -1.12
N GLY A 74 4.03 -9.98 -1.55
CA GLY A 74 5.03 -9.00 -1.96
C GLY A 74 5.40 -9.03 -3.45
N CYS A 75 4.94 -10.05 -4.19
CA CYS A 75 5.15 -10.16 -5.64
C CYS A 75 4.33 -9.14 -6.43
N GLN A 76 4.79 -8.83 -7.65
CA GLN A 76 4.14 -7.88 -8.55
C GLN A 76 3.32 -8.58 -9.65
N LEU A 77 2.26 -7.91 -10.07
CA LEU A 77 1.39 -8.30 -11.17
C LEU A 77 1.95 -7.85 -12.52
N LEU A 78 2.06 -8.78 -13.47
CA LEU A 78 2.60 -8.57 -14.81
C LEU A 78 1.49 -8.75 -15.85
N SER A 79 1.11 -7.67 -16.54
CA SER A 79 0.10 -7.75 -17.59
C SER A 79 0.70 -8.43 -18.81
N THR A 80 0.17 -9.59 -19.15
CA THR A 80 0.68 -10.48 -20.20
C THR A 80 -0.39 -10.95 -21.16
N ARG A 81 -1.65 -11.00 -20.71
CA ARG A 81 -2.80 -11.49 -21.46
C ARG A 81 -3.45 -10.42 -22.32
N GLN A 82 -3.68 -9.23 -21.75
CA GLN A 82 -4.40 -8.15 -22.43
C GLN A 82 -3.59 -6.85 -22.41
N THR A 83 -3.61 -6.14 -23.55
CA THR A 83 -2.89 -4.86 -23.76
C THR A 83 -3.83 -3.77 -24.29
N LEU A 84 -5.14 -3.99 -24.23
CA LEU A 84 -6.11 -3.05 -24.80
C LEU A 84 -6.54 -1.99 -23.79
N VAL A 85 -6.83 -2.39 -22.55
CA VAL A 85 -7.32 -1.47 -21.52
C VAL A 85 -6.16 -1.04 -20.64
N TYR A 86 -5.86 0.26 -20.67
CA TYR A 86 -4.85 0.90 -19.85
C TYR A 86 -5.38 2.18 -19.23
N VAL A 87 -4.75 2.55 -18.12
CA VAL A 87 -4.89 3.84 -17.48
C VAL A 87 -3.67 4.66 -17.85
N GLU A 88 -3.88 5.88 -18.32
CA GLU A 88 -2.80 6.84 -18.41
C GLU A 88 -2.64 7.47 -17.04
N ASP A 89 -1.54 7.19 -16.34
CA ASP A 89 -1.13 8.04 -15.23
C ASP A 89 -0.65 9.37 -15.84
N ASP A 90 -1.59 10.28 -16.07
CA ASP A 90 -1.30 11.69 -16.32
C ASP A 90 -0.76 12.24 -15.01
N LEU A 91 0.57 12.13 -14.83
CA LEU A 91 1.30 13.01 -13.92
C LEU A 91 1.37 14.41 -14.54
N GLY A 92 0.21 14.95 -14.89
CA GLY A 92 -0.01 16.38 -14.90
C GLY A 92 0.14 16.84 -13.47
N GLU A 93 1.19 17.63 -13.23
CA GLU A 93 1.47 18.36 -12.00
C GLU A 93 0.18 18.92 -11.38
N SER A 94 -0.41 18.14 -10.49
CA SER A 94 -1.28 18.63 -9.46
C SER A 94 -0.77 17.93 -8.23
N ARG A 95 -0.13 18.74 -7.38
CA ARG A 95 0.13 18.47 -5.98
C ARG A 95 -1.23 18.17 -5.34
N SER A 96 -1.75 16.96 -5.54
CA SER A 96 -2.82 16.44 -4.73
C SER A 96 -2.15 16.08 -3.43
N ALA A 97 -2.17 17.06 -2.53
CA ALA A 97 -1.78 16.91 -1.17
C ALA A 97 -2.34 15.57 -0.69
N ALA A 98 -1.44 14.63 -0.39
CA ALA A 98 -1.75 13.71 0.69
C ALA A 98 -2.31 14.61 1.82
N PRO A 99 -3.41 14.24 2.51
CA PRO A 99 -3.50 14.70 3.88
C PRO A 99 -2.21 14.18 4.50
N ALA A 100 -1.25 15.09 4.66
CA ALA A 100 -0.18 14.91 5.58
C ALA A 100 -0.92 14.67 6.88
N VAL A 101 -1.12 13.40 7.24
CA VAL A 101 -1.21 13.03 8.63
C VAL A 101 0.05 13.67 9.17
N PRO A 102 -0.05 14.77 9.95
CA PRO A 102 1.15 15.36 10.49
C PRO A 102 1.86 14.21 11.21
N PRO A 103 3.18 14.04 11.06
CA PRO A 103 3.87 13.29 12.08
C PRO A 103 3.44 13.95 13.38
N VAL A 104 2.75 13.20 14.24
CA VAL A 104 2.55 13.63 15.62
C VAL A 104 3.96 13.65 16.18
N ALA A 105 4.63 14.78 15.97
CA ALA A 105 5.88 15.12 16.57
C ALA A 105 5.55 15.17 18.05
N ALA A 106 5.85 14.07 18.75
CA ALA A 106 5.88 14.09 20.19
C ALA A 106 6.86 15.20 20.58
N PRO A 107 6.42 16.23 21.33
CA PRO A 107 7.33 17.21 21.86
C PRO A 107 8.07 16.55 23.01
N PHE A 108 9.22 15.92 22.73
CA PHE A 108 10.23 15.68 23.75
C PHE A 108 11.12 16.92 23.89
N ASP A 109 10.49 18.10 24.02
CA ASP A 109 11.10 19.27 24.64
C ASP A 109 11.09 19.07 26.17
N LYS A 110 11.92 18.14 26.64
CA LYS A 110 12.35 18.17 28.04
C LYS A 110 13.78 18.70 28.06
N PRO A 111 14.04 19.89 28.64
CA PRO A 111 15.40 20.35 28.82
C PRO A 111 16.12 19.34 29.72
N ALA A 112 17.31 18.89 29.31
CA ALA A 112 18.14 18.02 30.11
C ALA A 112 18.45 18.71 31.44
N VAL A 113 17.76 18.31 32.50
CA VAL A 113 18.18 18.64 33.87
C VAL A 113 19.48 17.87 34.09
N CYS A 114 20.53 18.58 34.51
CA CYS A 114 21.83 17.94 34.69
C CYS A 114 21.77 16.87 35.79
N LEU A 115 22.61 15.83 35.64
CA LEU A 115 22.71 14.71 36.57
C LEU A 115 22.77 15.12 38.06
N PRO A 116 23.50 16.17 38.48
CA PRO A 116 23.50 16.60 39.87
C PRO A 116 22.16 17.19 40.35
N CYS A 117 21.41 17.91 39.50
CA CYS A 117 20.09 18.41 39.87
C CYS A 117 19.06 17.28 40.01
N LEU A 118 19.20 16.22 39.21
CA LEU A 118 18.32 15.05 39.25
C LEU A 118 18.57 14.22 40.52
N LEU A 119 19.83 14.06 40.92
CA LEU A 119 20.21 13.43 42.18
C LEU A 119 19.76 14.24 43.41
N ALA A 120 19.88 15.57 43.38
CA ALA A 120 19.39 16.43 44.46
C ALA A 120 17.86 16.31 44.63
N ALA A 121 17.11 16.29 43.52
CA ALA A 121 15.65 16.12 43.53
C ALA A 121 15.19 14.77 44.09
N ALA A 122 15.94 13.70 43.82
CA ALA A 122 15.65 12.38 44.35
C ALA A 122 15.81 12.30 45.88
N PHE A 123 16.81 12.98 46.44
CA PHE A 123 17.07 12.99 47.88
C PHE A 123 16.06 13.83 48.68
N ASN A 124 15.56 14.92 48.11
CA ASN A 124 14.60 15.81 48.79
C ASN A 124 13.14 15.54 48.41
N GLY A 125 12.86 14.51 47.60
CA GLY A 125 11.50 14.03 47.30
C GLY A 125 10.62 15.04 46.54
N SER A 126 11.23 15.99 45.83
CA SER A 126 10.51 17.09 45.18
C SER A 126 10.07 16.68 43.77
N PRO A 127 8.76 16.62 43.45
CA PRO A 127 8.31 16.16 42.12
C PRO A 127 8.45 17.22 41.03
N LEU A 128 8.77 18.49 41.38
CA LEU A 128 8.89 19.60 40.44
C LEU A 128 10.06 20.52 40.84
N LEU A 129 11.00 20.75 39.91
CA LEU A 129 12.08 21.72 40.02
C LEU A 129 11.70 22.98 39.24
N ALA A 130 11.55 24.12 39.93
CA ALA A 130 11.38 25.42 39.28
C ALA A 130 12.75 26.03 38.95
N ARG A 131 12.90 26.64 37.76
CA ARG A 131 14.10 27.38 37.38
C ARG A 131 14.15 28.70 38.17
N ALA A 132 15.22 28.92 38.92
CA ALA A 132 15.57 30.22 39.50
C ALA A 132 16.33 31.07 38.49
#